data_AF-A0A5C9BU84-F1
#
_entry.id   AF-A0A5C9BU84-F1
#
_cell.length_a   1.000
_cell.length_b   1.000
_cell.length_c   1.000
_cell.angle_alpha   90.00
_cell.angle_beta   90.00
_cell.angle_gamma   90.00
#
_symmetry.space_group_name_H-M   'P 1'
#
loop_
_entity.id
_entity.type
_entity.pdbx_description
1 polymer ?
#
loop_
_entity_poly.entity_id
_entity_poly.type
_entity_poly.pdbx_seq_one_letter_code
_entity_poly.pdbx_strand_id
1 'polypeptide(L)'
;MKIRFAIVNSDLLAQVRAEVDVLLHAVSSGDMDGVDSATAHLLKLTVDCRSTDLSEDEWRTFLNEIRVKNPDFKSNYLLSGDICAPLFPAIADGDYVLELPIDGDMEEEKVDV
;
A
#
# COMPACT_ATOMS: atom_id res chain seq x y z
N MET A 1 -4.98 -5.54 12.57
CA MET A 1 -4.81 -5.01 11.20
C MET A 1 -3.61 -4.08 11.20
N LYS A 2 -2.75 -4.22 10.19
CA LYS A 2 -1.65 -3.29 9.90
C LYS A 2 -1.82 -2.79 8.47
N ILE A 3 -1.11 -1.72 8.12
CA ILE A 3 -1.11 -1.18 6.76
C ILE A 3 0.34 -1.26 6.26
N ARG A 4 0.56 -2.08 5.23
CA ARG A 4 1.84 -2.19 4.54
C ARG A 4 1.95 -1.10 3.49
N PHE A 5 3.03 -0.33 3.56
CA PHE A 5 3.43 0.64 2.56
C PHE A 5 4.62 0.09 1.78
N ALA A 6 4.47 -0.18 0.49
CA ALA A 6 5.54 -0.72 -0.36
C ALA A 6 5.91 0.24 -1.49
N ILE A 7 7.21 0.53 -1.66
CA ILE A 7 7.69 1.37 -2.76
C ILE A 7 7.58 0.59 -4.06
N VAL A 8 6.85 1.15 -5.03
CA VAL A 8 6.62 0.60 -6.36
C VAL A 8 7.50 1.37 -7.34
N ASN A 9 8.52 0.69 -7.85
CA ASN A 9 9.37 1.22 -8.89
C ASN A 9 8.64 1.30 -10.24
N SER A 10 9.25 2.01 -11.19
CA SER A 10 8.68 2.22 -12.54
C SER A 10 8.41 0.91 -13.31
N ASP A 11 9.21 -0.13 -13.10
CA ASP A 11 9.06 -1.44 -13.77
C ASP A 11 7.77 -2.18 -13.36
N LEU A 12 7.37 -2.04 -12.08
CA LEU A 12 6.17 -2.68 -11.54
C LEU A 12 4.94 -1.76 -11.59
N LEU A 13 5.14 -0.46 -11.73
CA LEU A 13 4.08 0.54 -11.60
C LEU A 13 2.87 0.29 -12.49
N ALA A 14 3.08 -0.11 -13.75
CA ALA A 14 1.98 -0.38 -14.67
C ALA A 14 1.12 -1.58 -14.22
N GLN A 15 1.76 -2.64 -13.72
CA GLN A 15 1.07 -3.84 -13.23
C GLN A 15 0.34 -3.56 -11.93
N VAL A 16 1.00 -2.87 -10.98
CA VAL A 16 0.38 -2.48 -9.71
C VAL A 16 -0.83 -1.57 -9.95
N ARG A 17 -0.74 -0.60 -10.87
CA ARG A 17 -1.89 0.25 -11.21
C ARG A 17 -3.07 -0.53 -11.75
N ALA A 18 -2.82 -1.44 -12.69
CA ALA A 18 -3.86 -2.27 -13.26
C ALA A 18 -4.55 -3.12 -12.18
N GLU A 19 -3.78 -3.69 -11.26
CA GLU A 19 -4.33 -4.51 -10.19
C GLU A 19 -5.05 -3.67 -9.11
N VAL A 20 -4.58 -2.45 -8.83
CA VAL A 20 -5.32 -1.50 -7.98
C VAL A 20 -6.68 -1.14 -8.59
N ASP A 21 -6.77 -0.97 -9.90
CA ASP A 21 -8.05 -0.71 -10.57
C ASP A 21 -9.01 -1.91 -10.43
N VAL A 22 -8.49 -3.15 -10.50
CA VAL A 22 -9.26 -4.38 -10.24
C VAL A 22 -9.76 -4.40 -8.79
N LEU A 23 -8.87 -4.13 -7.83
CA LEU A 23 -9.23 -4.07 -6.41
C LEU A 23 -10.33 -3.03 -6.15
N LEU A 24 -10.17 -1.81 -6.69
CA LEU A 24 -11.17 -0.74 -6.56
C LEU A 24 -12.52 -1.14 -7.17
N HIS A 25 -12.51 -1.83 -8.30
CA HIS A 25 -13.75 -2.34 -8.91
C HIS A 25 -14.43 -3.36 -8.00
N ALA A 26 -13.68 -4.35 -7.49
CA ALA A 26 -14.21 -5.38 -6.61
C ALA A 26 -14.79 -4.81 -5.31
N VAL A 27 -14.09 -3.86 -4.67
CA VAL A 27 -14.60 -3.12 -3.50
C VAL A 27 -15.90 -2.39 -3.84
N SER A 28 -15.95 -1.73 -5.00
CA SER A 28 -17.12 -0.94 -5.42
C SER A 28 -18.33 -1.82 -5.76
N SER A 29 -18.12 -3.04 -6.25
CA SER A 29 -19.18 -4.01 -6.52
C SER A 29 -19.56 -4.90 -5.32
N GLY A 30 -18.81 -4.82 -4.22
CA GLY A 30 -18.96 -5.71 -3.06
C GLY A 30 -18.54 -7.16 -3.36
N ASP A 31 -17.67 -7.37 -4.35
CA ASP A 31 -17.12 -8.67 -4.70
C ASP A 31 -15.96 -9.03 -3.76
N MET A 32 -16.27 -9.71 -2.66
CA MET A 32 -15.28 -10.05 -1.63
C MET A 32 -14.21 -11.02 -2.15
N ASP A 33 -14.57 -11.98 -3.02
CA ASP A 33 -13.60 -12.90 -3.61
C ASP A 33 -12.62 -12.14 -4.53
N GLY A 34 -13.14 -11.17 -5.29
CA GLY A 34 -12.33 -10.26 -6.10
C GLY A 34 -11.40 -9.38 -5.27
N VAL A 35 -11.87 -8.88 -4.12
CA VAL A 35 -11.04 -8.13 -3.16
C VAL A 35 -9.89 -8.98 -2.64
N ASP A 36 -10.18 -10.20 -2.19
CA ASP A 36 -9.17 -11.11 -1.64
C ASP A 36 -8.14 -11.49 -2.72
N SER A 37 -8.60 -11.82 -3.93
CA SER A 37 -7.74 -12.18 -5.06
C SER A 37 -6.82 -11.02 -5.47
N ALA A 38 -7.36 -9.81 -5.61
CA ALA A 38 -6.58 -8.65 -6.02
C ALA A 38 -5.58 -8.22 -4.95
N THR A 39 -5.98 -8.28 -3.68
CA THR A 39 -5.09 -8.01 -2.54
C THR A 39 -3.93 -9.01 -2.50
N ALA A 40 -4.22 -10.32 -2.64
CA ALA A 40 -3.18 -11.35 -2.68
C ALA A 40 -2.22 -11.17 -3.87
N HIS A 41 -2.74 -10.79 -5.04
CA HIS A 41 -1.91 -10.55 -6.22
C HIS A 41 -0.99 -9.33 -6.03
N LEU A 42 -1.52 -8.22 -5.50
CA LEU A 42 -0.71 -7.05 -5.18
C LEU A 42 0.39 -7.37 -4.17
N LEU A 43 0.08 -8.11 -3.10
CA LEU A 43 1.07 -8.54 -2.11
C LEU A 43 2.20 -9.36 -2.75
N LYS A 44 1.85 -10.25 -3.69
CA LYS A 44 2.82 -11.04 -4.44
C LYS A 44 3.67 -10.17 -5.38
N LEU A 45 3.06 -9.21 -6.08
CA LEU A 45 3.77 -8.29 -6.98
C LEU A 45 4.79 -7.42 -6.23
N THR A 46 4.49 -7.06 -4.98
CA THR A 46 5.33 -6.17 -4.17
C THR A 46 6.06 -6.88 -3.04
N VAL A 47 6.20 -8.21 -3.08
CA VAL A 47 6.80 -8.97 -1.98
C VAL A 47 8.25 -8.56 -1.72
N ASP A 48 9.03 -8.38 -2.79
CA ASP A 48 10.44 -7.98 -2.77
C ASP A 48 10.65 -6.46 -2.75
N CYS A 49 9.57 -5.68 -2.77
CA CYS A 49 9.66 -4.23 -2.67
C CYS A 49 10.06 -3.81 -1.26
N ARG A 50 10.86 -2.74 -1.18
CA ARG A 50 11.11 -2.09 0.10
C ARG A 50 9.79 -1.60 0.68
N SER A 51 9.45 -2.08 1.88
CA SER A 51 8.22 -1.73 2.56
C SER A 51 8.41 -1.38 4.03
N THR A 52 7.41 -0.73 4.61
CA THR A 52 7.25 -0.53 6.06
C THR A 52 5.80 -0.80 6.43
N ASP A 53 5.59 -1.28 7.65
CA ASP A 53 4.24 -1.51 8.17
C ASP A 53 3.93 -0.46 9.23
N LEU A 54 2.71 0.06 9.19
CA LEU A 54 2.15 0.91 10.24
C LEU A 54 1.03 0.17 10.95
N SER A 55 0.92 0.36 12.27
CA SER A 55 -0.32 0.09 12.97
C SER A 55 -1.44 0.98 12.43
N GLU A 56 -2.70 0.60 12.68
CA GLU A 56 -3.86 1.39 12.29
C GLU A 56 -3.84 2.82 12.89
N ASP A 57 -3.33 2.97 14.12
CA ASP A 57 -3.23 4.28 14.79
C ASP A 57 -2.12 5.16 14.21
N GLU A 58 -0.96 4.58 13.91
CA GLU A 58 0.14 5.28 13.21
C GLU A 58 -0.29 5.71 11.81
N TRP A 59 -0.96 4.81 11.09
CA TRP A 59 -1.52 5.10 9.77
C TRP A 59 -2.53 6.26 9.83
N ARG A 60 -3.47 6.24 10.77
CA ARG A 60 -4.43 7.33 10.96
C ARG A 60 -3.75 8.66 11.28
N THR A 61 -2.72 8.62 12.13
CA THR A 61 -1.93 9.80 12.48
C THR A 61 -1.24 10.37 11.24
N PHE A 62 -0.57 9.51 10.46
CA PHE A 62 0.08 9.88 9.20
C PHE A 62 -0.91 10.53 8.21
N LEU A 63 -2.08 9.93 7.99
CA LEU A 63 -3.10 10.51 7.10
C LEU A 63 -3.63 11.87 7.60
N ASN A 64 -3.76 12.03 8.92
CA ASN A 64 -4.22 13.30 9.49
C ASN A 64 -3.20 14.42 9.30
N GLU A 65 -1.90 14.14 9.45
CA GLU A 65 -0.84 15.12 9.18
C GLU A 65 -0.83 15.59 7.72
N ILE A 66 -1.12 14.71 6.77
CA ILE A 66 -1.30 15.06 5.36
C ILE A 66 -2.52 15.96 5.20
N ARG A 67 -3.66 15.58 5.79
CA ARG A 67 -4.92 16.34 5.67
C ARG A 67 -4.88 17.73 6.30
N VAL A 68 -4.04 17.95 7.32
CA VAL A 68 -3.80 19.29 7.86
C VAL A 68 -3.24 20.24 6.80
N LYS A 69 -2.41 19.74 5.88
CA LYS A 69 -1.82 20.53 4.78
C LYS A 69 -2.68 20.51 3.52
N ASN A 70 -3.43 19.44 3.30
CA ASN A 70 -4.32 19.25 2.15
C ASN A 70 -5.65 18.63 2.62
N PRO A 71 -6.64 19.44 3.03
CA PRO A 71 -7.91 18.94 3.57
C PRO A 71 -8.70 18.03 2.63
N ASP A 72 -8.53 18.19 1.32
CA ASP A 72 -9.22 17.41 0.30
C ASP A 72 -8.53 16.07 0.00
N PHE A 73 -7.39 15.79 0.66
CA PHE A 73 -6.65 14.55 0.46
C PHE A 73 -7.48 13.32 0.86
N LYS A 74 -7.65 12.42 -0.11
CA LYS A 74 -8.23 11.10 0.07
C LYS A 74 -7.14 10.08 -0.19
N SER A 75 -6.87 9.22 0.81
CA SER A 75 -5.97 8.10 0.57
C SER A 75 -6.62 7.15 -0.45
N ASN A 76 -5.77 6.57 -1.27
CA ASN A 76 -6.10 5.51 -2.21
C ASN A 76 -5.01 4.45 -2.07
N TYR A 77 -5.22 3.27 -2.63
CA TYR A 77 -4.25 2.17 -2.58
C TYR A 77 -2.88 2.55 -3.17
N LEU A 78 -2.80 3.59 -4.03
CA LEU A 78 -1.55 4.04 -4.61
C LEU A 78 -1.31 5.54 -4.35
N LEU A 79 -0.25 5.85 -3.62
CA LEU A 79 0.14 7.21 -3.22
C LEU A 79 1.40 7.67 -3.96
N SER A 80 1.54 8.98 -4.16
CA SER A 80 2.79 9.55 -4.67
C SER A 80 3.91 9.41 -3.64
N GLY A 81 5.12 9.10 -4.10
CA GLY A 81 6.29 9.00 -3.23
C GLY A 81 6.54 10.25 -2.39
N ASP A 82 6.27 11.43 -2.93
CA ASP A 82 6.40 12.71 -2.21
C ASP A 82 5.57 12.78 -0.92
N ILE A 83 4.38 12.18 -0.93
CA ILE A 83 3.48 12.12 0.23
C ILE A 83 4.06 11.17 1.29
N CYS A 84 4.75 10.12 0.84
CA CYS A 84 5.33 9.08 1.68
C CYS A 84 6.79 9.32 2.05
N ALA A 85 7.40 10.45 1.64
CA ALA A 85 8.77 10.80 2.00
C ALA A 85 9.08 10.76 3.52
N PRO A 86 8.15 11.11 4.44
CA PRO A 86 8.36 10.92 5.88
C PRO A 86 8.54 9.45 6.31
N LEU A 87 7.91 8.51 5.59
CA LEU A 87 8.03 7.07 5.83
C LEU A 87 9.28 6.50 5.12
N PHE A 88 9.67 7.10 3.99
CA PHE A 88 10.80 6.66 3.19
C PHE A 88 11.74 7.83 2.88
N PRO A 89 12.70 8.14 3.78
CA PRO A 89 13.61 9.29 3.64
C PRO A 89 14.55 9.26 2.41
N ALA A 90 14.44 8.25 1.55
CA ALA A 90 15.23 8.08 0.32
C ALA A 90 14.38 7.48 -0.82
N ILE A 91 13.07 7.74 -0.83
CA ILE A 91 12.22 7.44 -1.98
C ILE A 91 12.63 8.31 -3.17
N ALA A 92 12.64 7.74 -4.38
CA ALA A 92 13.03 8.50 -5.56
C ALA A 92 11.86 9.35 -6.08
N ASP A 93 12.18 10.49 -6.70
CA ASP A 93 11.17 11.33 -7.35
C ASP A 93 10.43 10.54 -8.42
N GLY A 94 9.10 10.56 -8.37
CA GLY A 94 8.24 9.83 -9.30
C GLY A 94 7.96 8.37 -8.94
N ASP A 95 8.54 7.84 -7.85
CA ASP A 95 8.10 6.57 -7.28
C ASP A 95 6.68 6.69 -6.71
N TYR A 96 6.01 5.55 -6.62
CA TYR A 96 4.72 5.43 -5.96
C TYR A 96 4.83 4.50 -4.77
N VAL A 97 3.90 4.63 -3.82
CA VAL A 97 3.79 3.75 -2.67
C VAL A 97 2.43 3.09 -2.67
N LEU A 98 2.44 1.76 -2.67
CA LEU A 98 1.25 0.94 -2.51
C LEU A 98 0.91 0.86 -1.01
N GLU A 99 -0.28 1.32 -0.64
CA GLU A 99 -0.86 1.23 0.69
C GLU A 99 -1.86 0.07 0.72
N LEU A 100 -1.53 -1.01 1.43
CA LEU A 100 -2.39 -2.19 1.54
C LEU A 100 -2.65 -2.56 2.99
N PRO A 101 -3.92 -2.68 3.40
CA PRO A 101 -4.23 -3.30 4.67
C PRO A 101 -3.87 -4.78 4.64
N ILE A 102 -3.23 -5.23 5.72
CA ILE A 102 -2.85 -6.62 5.93
C ILE A 102 -3.29 -7.08 7.31
N ASP A 103 -3.60 -8.36 7.42
CA ASP A 103 -3.78 -8.98 8.72
C ASP A 103 -2.45 -8.99 9.47
N GLY A 104 -2.49 -8.65 10.75
CA GLY A 104 -1.30 -8.38 11.56
C GLY A 104 -0.40 -9.59 11.81
N ASP A 105 -0.84 -10.77 11.36
CA ASP A 105 -0.29 -12.10 11.65
C ASP A 105 0.44 -12.72 10.44
N MET A 106 0.83 -11.93 9.44
CA MET A 106 1.95 -12.34 8.58
C MET A 106 3.26 -12.19 9.37
N GLU A 107 3.40 -12.97 10.45
CA GLU A 107 4.71 -13.25 11.01
C GLU A 107 5.52 -13.96 9.92
N GLU A 108 6.72 -13.44 9.68
CA GLU A 108 7.77 -14.09 8.91
C GLU A 108 7.78 -15.58 9.24
N GLU A 109 7.41 -16.43 8.27
CA GLU A 109 7.71 -17.86 8.35
C GLU A 109 9.24 -17.96 8.38
N LYS A 110 9.80 -17.96 9.59
CA LYS A 110 11.17 -18.40 9.82
C LYS A 110 11.19 -19.87 9.46
N VAL A 111 11.55 -20.15 8.21
CA VAL A 111 12.10 -21.44 7.80
C VAL A 111 13.42 -21.61 8.54
N ASP A 112 13.34 -22.17 9.75
CA ASP A 112 14.50 -22.79 10.39
C ASP A 112 14.88 -24.02 9.54
N VAL A 113 16.08 -23.96 8.95
CA VAL A 113 16.73 -25.01 8.17
C VAL A 113 17.30 -26.09 9.09
#